data_AF-A0A1M6FYM9-F1
#
_entry.id   AF-A0A1M6FYM9-F1
#
_cell.length_a   1.000
_cell.length_b   1.000
_cell.length_c   1.000
_cell.angle_alpha   90.00
_cell.angle_beta   90.00
_cell.angle_gamma   90.00
#
_symmetry.space_group_name_H-M   'P 1'
#
loop_
_entity.id
_entity.type
_entity.pdbx_description
1 polymer ?
#
loop_
_entity_poly.entity_id
_entity_poly.type
_entity_poly.pdbx_seq_one_letter_code
_entity_poly.pdbx_strand_id
1 'polypeptide(L)'
;MKKSFLWAGCLAASLSLIACGDDSSTSVDNTDKTDSKIVESSSSMGEDGSSGSDEDKSSSSVQDGDESSSSVDDNAPIRAATFDDLEKNMVLKGLFGTDIKLSAGAKKGFFTFWLPGEIQDSAWVAVQSDFANGKLKIGSSNAGVAYISGNGTIDSLKSMAHDGLTINFIVNQEGEEPELLYFVDKGDTNKVVTDRVKFSEDILSKAEDVTGKRLSCEVGDTTNVYSFFDDSFMLVRVVGKDTVNWIAGYFDIQRSKLLMLPKFRRESSSALYTMEVSSSFEMGPVVGTKNSCKDSKFEFKNLDVDKLATEWDASAGGKEWTMKLKSDETYEILVGVQPHLTGNWGVFGDYLFLSSKTCFDPDICKAVMGKVTDFDAEKGFTFTHTPSFIGEADPAPVEIPETWAAPKYE
;
A
#
# COMPACT_ATOMS: atom_id res chain seq x y z
N MET A 1 28.53 -39.22 47.23
CA MET A 1 27.55 -38.41 48.01
C MET A 1 27.19 -37.16 47.22
N LYS A 2 25.99 -36.61 47.44
CA LYS A 2 25.42 -35.46 46.72
C LYS A 2 26.22 -34.17 46.97
N LYS A 3 26.36 -33.30 45.95
CA LYS A 3 26.10 -31.85 46.08
C LYS A 3 25.45 -31.31 44.81
N SER A 4 24.31 -30.67 45.00
CA SER A 4 23.50 -29.98 43.99
C SER A 4 23.98 -28.55 43.82
N PHE A 5 23.87 -27.99 42.61
CA PHE A 5 23.79 -26.55 42.40
C PHE A 5 22.48 -26.23 41.68
N LEU A 6 21.63 -25.46 42.36
CA LEU A 6 20.49 -24.78 41.76
C LEU A 6 21.01 -23.58 40.98
N TRP A 7 20.59 -23.43 39.72
CA TRP A 7 20.56 -22.13 39.05
C TRP A 7 19.16 -21.92 38.49
N ALA A 8 18.49 -20.87 38.96
CA ALA A 8 17.19 -20.46 38.46
C ALA A 8 17.39 -19.65 37.17
N GLY A 9 16.71 -20.06 36.10
CA GLY A 9 16.69 -19.31 34.84
C GLY A 9 15.53 -18.32 34.83
N CYS A 10 15.81 -17.04 35.02
CA CYS A 10 14.86 -15.98 34.73
C CYS A 10 14.67 -15.87 33.20
N LEU A 11 13.49 -16.19 32.69
CA LEU A 11 13.09 -15.82 31.33
C LEU A 11 12.45 -14.42 31.37
N ALA A 12 13.26 -13.41 31.05
CA ALA A 12 12.78 -12.05 30.86
C ALA A 12 12.11 -11.95 29.48
N ALA A 13 10.81 -11.65 29.45
CA ALA A 13 10.13 -11.21 28.25
C ALA A 13 10.62 -9.80 27.89
N SER A 14 10.98 -9.56 26.63
CA SER A 14 11.10 -8.21 26.06
C SER A 14 11.21 -8.24 24.53
N LEU A 15 10.87 -7.10 23.93
CA LEU A 15 10.93 -6.75 22.50
C LEU A 15 9.79 -7.37 21.64
N SER A 16 8.94 -6.58 20.97
CA SER A 16 9.05 -5.15 20.60
C SER A 16 7.74 -4.37 20.74
N LEU A 17 7.72 -3.45 21.71
CA LEU A 17 6.93 -2.22 21.68
C LEU A 17 7.90 -1.07 21.44
N ILE A 18 7.79 -0.34 20.31
CA ILE A 18 8.37 1.00 20.15
C ILE A 18 7.37 1.86 19.37
N ALA A 19 6.72 2.77 20.10
CA ALA A 19 6.04 3.95 19.60
C ALA A 19 6.10 5.02 20.72
N CYS A 20 6.15 6.31 20.32
CA CYS A 20 6.41 7.48 21.18
C CYS A 20 7.85 7.56 21.77
N GLY A 21 8.45 8.73 21.99
CA GLY A 21 7.98 10.11 21.76
C GLY A 21 9.11 11.12 22.03
N ASP A 22 8.85 12.41 21.77
CA ASP A 22 9.81 13.52 21.83
C ASP A 22 10.37 13.82 23.24
N ASP A 23 11.58 14.40 23.28
CA ASP A 23 11.85 15.72 23.92
C ASP A 23 13.36 16.01 24.00
N SER A 24 13.78 17.19 23.51
CA SER A 24 14.86 17.94 24.15
C SER A 24 14.72 19.44 23.94
N SER A 25 14.31 20.13 24.99
CA SER A 25 14.24 21.59 25.07
C SER A 25 15.53 22.17 25.66
N THR A 26 15.96 23.32 25.16
CA THR A 26 16.91 24.19 25.86
C THR A 26 16.28 25.55 26.13
N SER A 27 16.09 25.85 27.40
CA SER A 27 15.51 27.08 27.94
C SER A 27 16.46 28.27 27.93
N VAL A 28 15.98 29.46 27.57
CA VAL A 28 16.48 30.74 28.09
C VAL A 28 15.29 31.68 28.31
N ASP A 29 15.09 32.11 29.56
CA ASP A 29 14.14 33.18 29.91
C ASP A 29 14.67 34.56 29.46
N ASN A 30 13.77 35.45 29.03
CA ASN A 30 13.54 36.71 29.75
C ASN A 30 12.29 37.48 29.29
N THR A 31 11.71 38.21 30.23
CA THR A 31 10.46 38.97 30.14
C THR A 31 10.64 40.40 29.59
N ASP A 32 9.47 41.00 29.30
CA ASP A 32 9.15 42.44 29.33
C ASP A 32 9.33 43.34 28.08
N LYS A 33 8.17 43.80 27.59
CA LYS A 33 7.79 45.20 27.31
C LYS A 33 8.17 45.94 26.00
N THR A 34 7.09 46.19 25.24
CA THR A 34 6.67 47.47 24.59
C THR A 34 7.40 48.06 23.38
N ASP A 35 6.58 48.78 22.60
CA ASP A 35 6.87 49.85 21.63
C ASP A 35 7.36 49.49 20.22
N SER A 36 6.35 49.36 19.34
CA SER A 36 6.21 50.08 18.06
C SER A 36 7.46 50.52 17.29
N LYS A 37 7.52 50.11 16.02
CA LYS A 37 7.68 51.07 14.90
C LYS A 37 7.20 50.53 13.56
N ILE A 38 6.31 51.31 12.94
CA ILE A 38 5.99 51.26 11.51
C ILE A 38 7.18 51.82 10.74
N VAL A 39 7.57 51.17 9.64
CA VAL A 39 8.17 51.84 8.47
C VAL A 39 7.62 51.18 7.21
N GLU A 40 6.96 51.96 6.36
CA GLU A 40 6.43 51.57 5.05
C GLU A 40 7.46 51.73 3.91
N SER A 41 7.00 51.52 2.66
CA SER A 41 7.59 51.97 1.37
C SER A 41 8.65 51.01 0.77
N SER A 42 8.39 50.28 -0.33
CA SER A 42 8.20 50.70 -1.76
C SER A 42 9.50 51.25 -2.40
N SER A 43 9.89 51.07 -3.67
CA SER A 43 9.45 50.31 -4.86
C SER A 43 10.70 50.15 -5.80
N SER A 44 10.72 49.77 -7.08
CA SER A 44 9.72 49.56 -8.15
C SER A 44 10.33 48.70 -9.30
N MET A 45 9.55 48.44 -10.37
CA MET A 45 9.91 47.76 -11.62
C MET A 45 11.04 48.40 -12.48
N GLY A 46 11.57 47.61 -13.41
CA GLY A 46 12.29 48.05 -14.62
C GLY A 46 12.41 46.89 -15.64
N GLU A 47 11.92 47.08 -16.87
CA GLU A 47 11.96 46.13 -17.99
C GLU A 47 13.09 46.46 -19.01
N ASP A 48 13.08 45.77 -20.17
CA ASP A 48 13.94 45.89 -21.37
C ASP A 48 15.40 45.35 -21.28
N GLY A 49 15.94 44.62 -22.27
CA GLY A 49 15.32 44.01 -23.47
C GLY A 49 16.35 43.67 -24.59
N SER A 50 16.19 42.51 -25.27
CA SER A 50 16.78 42.12 -26.59
C SER A 50 18.33 42.03 -26.74
N SER A 51 18.97 41.30 -27.67
CA SER A 51 18.57 40.44 -28.82
C SER A 51 19.78 39.66 -29.43
N GLY A 52 19.54 38.60 -30.23
CA GLY A 52 20.51 37.95 -31.17
C GLY A 52 20.99 36.55 -30.74
N SER A 53 20.51 35.41 -31.29
CA SER A 53 20.76 34.80 -32.64
C SER A 53 22.10 34.00 -32.68
N ASP A 54 22.27 32.81 -33.28
CA ASP A 54 21.56 32.06 -34.33
C ASP A 54 21.72 30.50 -34.20
N GLU A 55 20.88 29.73 -34.91
CA GLU A 55 21.17 28.42 -35.60
C GLU A 55 21.73 27.17 -34.82
N ASP A 56 21.38 25.89 -35.10
CA ASP A 56 20.39 25.25 -35.99
C ASP A 56 20.23 23.72 -35.67
N LYS A 57 19.16 23.06 -36.18
CA LYS A 57 18.97 21.58 -36.40
C LYS A 57 19.25 20.59 -35.23
N SER A 58 18.27 19.88 -34.65
CA SER A 58 17.37 18.92 -35.33
C SER A 58 16.29 18.40 -34.36
N SER A 59 15.02 18.43 -34.76
CA SER A 59 13.89 17.94 -33.96
C SER A 59 13.25 16.68 -34.56
N SER A 60 13.38 15.55 -33.87
CA SER A 60 12.48 14.41 -34.02
C SER A 60 11.45 14.47 -32.91
N SER A 61 10.23 14.87 -33.24
CA SER A 61 9.12 15.00 -32.29
C SER A 61 8.64 13.63 -31.81
N VAL A 62 8.90 13.29 -30.55
CA VAL A 62 8.06 12.34 -29.82
C VAL A 62 6.76 13.09 -29.53
N GLN A 63 5.67 12.64 -30.15
CA GLN A 63 4.35 13.24 -29.96
C GLN A 63 3.83 12.84 -28.58
N ASP A 64 3.62 13.81 -27.69
CA ASP A 64 2.82 13.61 -26.49
C ASP A 64 1.39 13.25 -26.94
N GLY A 65 0.96 12.03 -26.60
CA GLY A 65 -0.39 11.53 -26.89
C GLY A 65 -1.30 11.74 -25.70
N ASP A 66 -2.33 12.57 -25.90
CA ASP A 66 -3.40 12.82 -24.93
C ASP A 66 -4.10 11.55 -24.44
N GLU A 67 -4.71 11.64 -23.25
CA GLU A 67 -5.55 10.60 -22.69
C GLU A 67 -6.80 10.37 -23.54
N SER A 68 -6.79 9.30 -24.34
CA SER A 68 -7.99 8.72 -24.95
C SER A 68 -7.74 7.24 -25.24
N SER A 69 -8.76 6.42 -25.04
CA SER A 69 -8.68 4.95 -25.09
C SER A 69 -8.10 4.44 -26.41
N SER A 70 -6.81 4.12 -26.41
CA SER A 70 -6.13 3.50 -27.53
C SER A 70 -6.23 1.98 -27.41
N SER A 71 -6.83 1.36 -28.43
CA SER A 71 -6.55 -0.04 -28.72
C SER A 71 -5.04 -0.18 -28.96
N VAL A 72 -4.37 -0.99 -28.16
CA VAL A 72 -2.95 -1.29 -28.35
C VAL A 72 -2.77 -1.92 -29.73
N ASP A 73 -2.01 -1.27 -30.61
CA ASP A 73 -1.60 -1.91 -31.87
C ASP A 73 -0.41 -2.81 -31.58
N ASP A 74 -0.70 -4.09 -31.38
CA ASP A 74 0.29 -5.12 -31.09
C ASP A 74 1.35 -5.28 -32.19
N ASN A 75 1.11 -4.73 -33.39
CA ASN A 75 1.98 -4.83 -34.56
C ASN A 75 2.86 -3.58 -34.79
N ALA A 76 2.76 -2.55 -33.94
CA ALA A 76 3.65 -1.40 -34.03
C ALA A 76 5.11 -1.81 -33.78
N PRO A 77 6.11 -1.29 -34.54
CA PRO A 77 7.52 -1.67 -34.38
C PRO A 77 8.04 -1.48 -32.95
N ILE A 78 7.53 -0.45 -32.27
CA ILE A 78 7.70 -0.24 -30.84
C ILE A 78 6.32 0.05 -30.26
N ARG A 79 5.93 -0.68 -29.21
CA ARG A 79 4.70 -0.44 -28.44
C ARG A 79 4.96 -0.38 -26.95
N ALA A 80 4.01 0.20 -26.20
CA ALA A 80 4.00 0.07 -24.75
C ALA A 80 3.92 -1.41 -24.34
N ALA A 81 4.61 -1.76 -23.25
CA ALA A 81 4.46 -3.07 -22.64
C ALA A 81 3.12 -3.20 -21.91
N THR A 82 2.58 -4.40 -21.89
CA THR A 82 1.42 -4.84 -21.12
C THR A 82 1.89 -5.74 -19.97
N PHE A 83 1.00 -6.13 -19.06
CA PHE A 83 1.33 -7.16 -18.06
C PHE A 83 1.78 -8.48 -18.69
N ASP A 84 1.25 -8.85 -19.87
CA ASP A 84 1.57 -10.12 -20.51
C ASP A 84 3.01 -10.18 -21.01
N ASP A 85 3.57 -9.04 -21.42
CA ASP A 85 4.98 -8.91 -21.85
C ASP A 85 5.99 -9.05 -20.69
N LEU A 86 5.55 -8.90 -19.44
CA LEU A 86 6.44 -8.98 -18.28
C LEU A 86 6.69 -10.42 -17.82
N GLU A 87 7.94 -10.73 -17.50
CA GLU A 87 8.28 -11.98 -16.82
C GLU A 87 8.07 -11.89 -15.30
N LYS A 88 7.76 -13.01 -14.63
CA LYS A 88 7.53 -13.02 -13.16
C LYS A 88 8.73 -12.48 -12.37
N ASN A 89 9.95 -12.71 -12.86
CA ASN A 89 11.18 -12.13 -12.32
C ASN A 89 12.08 -11.65 -13.46
N MET A 90 12.63 -10.46 -13.29
CA MET A 90 13.40 -9.74 -14.30
C MET A 90 14.60 -9.02 -13.66
N VAL A 91 15.56 -8.61 -14.47
CA VAL A 91 16.68 -7.74 -14.09
C VAL A 91 16.62 -6.47 -14.95
N LEU A 92 16.58 -5.33 -14.27
CA LEU A 92 16.72 -4.00 -14.85
C LEU A 92 18.22 -3.65 -14.87
N LYS A 93 18.82 -3.72 -16.06
CA LYS A 93 20.27 -3.55 -16.26
C LYS A 93 20.72 -2.10 -16.14
N GLY A 94 21.52 -1.80 -15.12
CA GLY A 94 22.11 -0.47 -14.92
C GLY A 94 21.22 0.57 -14.23
N LEU A 95 20.06 0.19 -13.70
CA LEU A 95 19.22 1.10 -12.90
C LEU A 95 20.01 1.60 -11.67
N PHE A 96 20.13 2.93 -11.53
CA PHE A 96 21.01 3.58 -10.55
C PHE A 96 22.47 3.10 -10.58
N GLY A 97 22.98 2.72 -11.77
CA GLY A 97 24.34 2.24 -11.98
C GLY A 97 24.60 0.80 -11.53
N THR A 98 23.55 0.01 -11.28
CA THR A 98 23.67 -1.40 -10.91
C THR A 98 22.54 -2.25 -11.48
N ASP A 99 22.65 -3.58 -11.37
CA ASP A 99 21.60 -4.51 -11.76
C ASP A 99 20.59 -4.67 -10.61
N ILE A 100 19.36 -4.20 -10.82
CA ILE A 100 18.27 -4.31 -9.85
C ILE A 100 17.28 -5.37 -10.34
N LYS A 101 16.92 -6.32 -9.48
CA LYS A 101 15.89 -7.32 -9.82
C LYS A 101 14.52 -6.72 -9.63
N LEU A 102 13.63 -6.91 -10.59
CA LEU A 102 12.21 -6.57 -10.52
C LEU A 102 11.39 -7.86 -10.54
N SER A 103 10.41 -7.99 -9.65
CA SER A 103 9.39 -9.04 -9.77
C SER A 103 8.03 -8.38 -10.02
N ALA A 104 7.33 -8.86 -11.05
CA ALA A 104 5.92 -8.54 -11.34
C ALA A 104 4.96 -9.61 -10.78
N GLY A 105 5.51 -10.66 -10.17
CA GLY A 105 4.76 -11.65 -9.39
C GLY A 105 3.62 -12.33 -10.13
N ALA A 106 2.41 -12.23 -9.58
CA ALA A 106 1.17 -12.74 -10.17
C ALA A 106 0.57 -11.82 -11.27
N LYS A 107 1.27 -10.77 -11.69
CA LYS A 107 0.82 -9.75 -12.68
C LYS A 107 -0.46 -8.99 -12.29
N LYS A 108 -0.76 -8.92 -10.98
CA LYS A 108 -1.91 -8.18 -10.41
C LYS A 108 -1.52 -6.78 -9.92
N GLY A 109 -0.62 -6.10 -10.64
CA GLY A 109 -0.17 -4.76 -10.25
C GLY A 109 0.67 -4.65 -8.98
N PHE A 110 1.20 -5.76 -8.43
CA PHE A 110 2.12 -5.74 -7.29
C PHE A 110 3.56 -5.96 -7.78
N PHE A 111 4.40 -4.93 -7.68
CA PHE A 111 5.78 -4.93 -8.17
C PHE A 111 6.76 -4.83 -7.01
N THR A 112 7.88 -5.55 -7.07
CA THR A 112 8.93 -5.43 -6.04
C THR A 112 10.34 -5.36 -6.58
N PHE A 113 11.15 -4.50 -5.97
CA PHE A 113 12.56 -4.26 -6.30
C PHE A 113 13.47 -4.94 -5.27
N TRP A 114 14.48 -5.67 -5.77
CA TRP A 114 15.42 -6.44 -4.94
C TRP A 114 16.85 -6.12 -5.36
N LEU A 115 17.71 -5.87 -4.37
CA LEU A 115 19.13 -5.72 -4.60
C LEU A 115 19.85 -7.07 -4.47
N PRO A 116 20.84 -7.36 -5.33
CA PRO A 116 21.76 -8.47 -5.10
C PRO A 116 22.73 -8.13 -3.95
N GLY A 117 22.80 -8.98 -2.92
CA GLY A 117 23.70 -8.74 -1.77
C GLY A 117 23.66 -9.82 -0.69
N GLU A 118 24.59 -9.73 0.27
CA GLU A 118 24.77 -10.72 1.36
C GLU A 118 23.66 -10.72 2.41
N ILE A 119 23.02 -9.56 2.64
CA ILE A 119 21.80 -9.48 3.46
C ILE A 119 20.64 -9.96 2.57
N GLN A 120 20.52 -11.30 2.50
CA GLN A 120 19.43 -12.15 2.01
C GLN A 120 18.47 -11.52 0.98
N ASP A 121 18.28 -12.18 -0.17
CA ASP A 121 17.23 -11.89 -1.17
C ASP A 121 15.90 -11.49 -0.49
N SER A 122 15.69 -10.17 -0.38
CA SER A 122 14.58 -9.51 0.31
C SER A 122 14.13 -8.30 -0.52
N ALA A 123 12.82 -8.03 -0.54
CA ALA A 123 12.27 -6.90 -1.25
C ALA A 123 12.62 -5.61 -0.50
N TRP A 124 13.17 -4.63 -1.21
CA TRP A 124 13.55 -3.33 -0.68
C TRP A 124 12.43 -2.31 -0.84
N VAL A 125 11.77 -2.34 -2.00
CA VAL A 125 10.60 -1.52 -2.31
C VAL A 125 9.52 -2.44 -2.88
N ALA A 126 8.30 -2.29 -2.41
CA ALA A 126 7.09 -2.81 -3.06
C ALA A 126 6.26 -1.63 -3.57
N VAL A 127 5.59 -1.80 -4.71
CA VAL A 127 4.78 -0.78 -5.38
C VAL A 127 3.48 -1.42 -5.86
N GLN A 128 2.34 -0.80 -5.58
CA GLN A 128 1.08 -1.12 -6.25
C GLN A 128 0.90 -0.18 -7.46
N SER A 129 0.63 -0.72 -8.64
CA SER A 129 0.44 0.06 -9.87
C SER A 129 -0.43 -0.72 -10.86
N ASP A 130 -1.31 0.00 -11.54
CA ASP A 130 -2.10 -0.48 -12.68
C ASP A 130 -1.27 -0.88 -13.92
N PHE A 131 0.01 -0.49 -13.95
CA PHE A 131 0.92 -0.65 -15.10
C PHE A 131 0.36 -0.08 -16.41
N ALA A 132 -0.51 0.94 -16.34
CA ALA A 132 -1.19 1.48 -17.51
C ALA A 132 -0.18 2.03 -18.54
N ASN A 133 -0.39 1.67 -19.81
CA ASN A 133 0.47 2.08 -20.93
C ASN A 133 1.97 1.75 -20.75
N GLY A 134 2.27 0.64 -20.07
CA GLY A 134 3.65 0.19 -19.81
C GLY A 134 4.40 1.03 -18.78
N LYS A 135 3.69 1.82 -17.97
CA LYS A 135 4.30 2.76 -17.01
C LYS A 135 4.18 2.22 -15.59
N LEU A 136 5.31 1.83 -15.00
CA LEU A 136 5.41 1.61 -13.56
C LEU A 136 5.65 2.97 -12.88
N LYS A 137 4.56 3.60 -12.44
CA LYS A 137 4.58 4.83 -11.64
C LYS A 137 4.83 4.48 -10.18
N ILE A 138 5.81 5.14 -9.57
CA ILE A 138 6.26 4.89 -8.19
C ILE A 138 6.19 6.21 -7.42
N GLY A 139 5.72 6.19 -6.18
CA GLY A 139 5.73 7.34 -5.28
C GLY A 139 5.17 7.01 -3.90
N SER A 140 5.21 7.99 -3.00
CA SER A 140 4.88 7.81 -1.57
C SER A 140 3.43 7.41 -1.27
N SER A 141 2.52 7.53 -2.24
CA SER A 141 1.12 7.08 -2.14
C SER A 141 0.91 5.59 -2.46
N ASN A 142 1.80 4.96 -3.24
CA ASN A 142 1.65 3.60 -3.74
C ASN A 142 2.86 2.68 -3.50
N ALA A 143 3.94 3.20 -2.91
CA ALA A 143 5.16 2.45 -2.61
C ALA A 143 5.43 2.32 -1.10
N GLY A 144 6.00 1.17 -0.71
CA GLY A 144 6.44 0.89 0.65
C GLY A 144 7.86 0.34 0.68
N VAL A 145 8.67 0.81 1.63
CA VAL A 145 10.10 0.47 1.72
C VAL A 145 10.39 -0.39 2.96
N ALA A 146 11.25 -1.38 2.82
CA ALA A 146 11.79 -2.15 3.94
C ALA A 146 12.71 -1.28 4.81
N TYR A 147 12.56 -1.36 6.13
CA TYR A 147 13.36 -0.56 7.07
C TYR A 147 14.77 -1.15 7.26
N ILE A 148 15.70 -0.75 6.40
CA ILE A 148 17.10 -1.20 6.43
C ILE A 148 18.04 0.00 6.14
N SER A 149 19.13 0.13 6.91
CA SER A 149 20.22 1.08 6.67
C SER A 149 21.06 0.65 5.47
N GLY A 150 21.50 1.60 4.63
CA GLY A 150 21.94 1.27 3.28
C GLY A 150 23.19 1.97 2.76
N ASN A 151 23.51 1.63 1.51
CA ASN A 151 24.47 2.29 0.65
C ASN A 151 23.74 3.19 -0.37
N GLY A 152 24.48 3.89 -1.23
CA GLY A 152 23.89 4.83 -2.19
C GLY A 152 22.76 4.27 -3.07
N THR A 153 22.82 2.99 -3.49
CA THR A 153 21.73 2.36 -4.26
C THR A 153 20.46 2.18 -3.42
N ILE A 154 20.60 1.80 -2.15
CA ILE A 154 19.46 1.68 -1.23
C ILE A 154 18.82 3.05 -1.00
N ASP A 155 19.64 4.09 -0.90
CA ASP A 155 19.14 5.46 -0.73
C ASP A 155 18.49 5.99 -2.02
N SER A 156 18.98 5.60 -3.21
CA SER A 156 18.28 5.83 -4.49
C SER A 156 16.93 5.12 -4.57
N LEU A 157 16.83 3.86 -4.12
CA LEU A 157 15.55 3.14 -4.05
C LEU A 157 14.56 3.78 -3.05
N LYS A 158 15.06 4.32 -1.93
CA LYS A 158 14.23 5.09 -0.96
C LYS A 158 13.72 6.39 -1.56
N SER A 159 14.60 7.17 -2.20
CA SER A 159 14.25 8.40 -2.92
C SER A 159 13.22 8.12 -4.01
N MET A 160 13.42 7.09 -4.83
CA MET A 160 12.44 6.61 -5.83
C MET A 160 11.05 6.34 -5.24
N ALA A 161 10.98 5.73 -4.05
CA ALA A 161 9.71 5.44 -3.37
C ALA A 161 9.09 6.66 -2.66
N HIS A 162 9.87 7.69 -2.35
CA HIS A 162 9.42 8.89 -1.62
C HIS A 162 9.08 10.04 -2.58
N ASP A 163 10.08 10.45 -3.38
CA ASP A 163 10.06 11.59 -4.31
C ASP A 163 9.32 11.23 -5.61
N GLY A 164 9.32 9.94 -5.94
CA GLY A 164 8.63 9.36 -7.08
C GLY A 164 9.50 9.15 -8.32
N LEU A 165 9.06 8.24 -9.19
CA LEU A 165 9.72 7.91 -10.46
C LEU A 165 8.72 7.25 -11.42
N THR A 166 8.93 7.41 -12.73
CA THR A 166 8.26 6.56 -13.73
C THR A 166 9.29 5.72 -14.50
N ILE A 167 9.15 4.41 -14.40
CA ILE A 167 9.86 3.46 -15.26
C ILE A 167 8.91 3.08 -16.40
N ASN A 168 9.28 3.46 -17.62
CA ASN A 168 8.53 3.14 -18.83
C ASN A 168 9.08 1.84 -19.42
N PHE A 169 8.20 0.95 -19.84
CA PHE A 169 8.52 -0.32 -20.48
C PHE A 169 7.91 -0.37 -21.88
N ILE A 170 8.71 -0.80 -22.84
CA ILE A 170 8.31 -0.92 -24.25
C ILE A 170 8.74 -2.28 -24.78
N VAL A 171 7.97 -2.81 -25.73
CA VAL A 171 8.35 -3.98 -26.51
C VAL A 171 8.79 -3.49 -27.87
N ASN A 172 10.04 -3.79 -28.22
CA ASN A 172 10.57 -3.61 -29.56
C ASN A 172 10.31 -4.89 -30.37
N GLN A 173 9.50 -4.79 -31.41
CA GLN A 173 9.19 -5.86 -32.35
C GLN A 173 10.21 -5.94 -33.51
N GLU A 174 11.17 -5.00 -33.60
CA GLU A 174 12.23 -5.01 -34.62
C GLU A 174 13.33 -6.04 -34.29
N GLY A 175 13.08 -7.31 -34.65
CA GLY A 175 14.04 -8.41 -34.44
C GLY A 175 13.52 -9.77 -34.94
N GLU A 176 14.28 -10.83 -34.65
CA GLU A 176 13.79 -12.21 -34.81
C GLU A 176 12.87 -12.62 -33.65
N GLU A 177 13.06 -12.03 -32.46
CA GLU A 177 12.23 -12.18 -31.27
C GLU A 177 11.96 -10.79 -30.65
N PRO A 178 10.78 -10.53 -30.04
CA PRO A 178 10.48 -9.24 -29.41
C PRO A 178 11.36 -8.97 -28.19
N GLU A 179 11.95 -7.78 -28.09
CA GLU A 179 12.77 -7.39 -26.93
C GLU A 179 12.01 -6.46 -25.98
N LEU A 180 11.95 -6.84 -24.70
CA LEU A 180 11.46 -5.97 -23.63
C LEU A 180 12.58 -5.00 -23.18
N LEU A 181 12.32 -3.71 -23.34
CA LEU A 181 13.21 -2.62 -22.96
C LEU A 181 12.55 -1.74 -21.89
N TYR A 182 13.36 -1.06 -21.09
CA TYR A 182 12.89 -0.05 -20.15
C TYR A 182 13.70 1.24 -20.25
N PHE A 183 13.09 2.37 -19.87
CA PHE A 183 13.77 3.64 -19.69
C PHE A 183 13.14 4.43 -18.54
N VAL A 184 13.92 5.31 -17.94
CA VAL A 184 13.47 6.21 -16.86
C VAL A 184 13.29 7.60 -17.47
N ASP A 185 12.11 8.20 -17.27
CA ASP A 185 11.71 9.49 -17.80
C ASP A 185 11.96 9.68 -19.31
N LYS A 186 13.04 10.38 -19.70
CA LYS A 186 13.48 10.59 -21.10
C LYS A 186 14.93 10.11 -21.35
N GLY A 187 15.42 9.19 -20.51
CA GLY A 187 16.76 8.60 -20.64
C GLY A 187 16.85 7.47 -21.67
N ASP A 188 18.05 6.90 -21.82
CA ASP A 188 18.34 5.82 -22.76
C ASP A 188 17.57 4.53 -22.45
N THR A 189 17.24 3.77 -23.49
CA THR A 189 16.64 2.44 -23.36
C THR A 189 17.65 1.41 -22.92
N ASN A 190 17.29 0.63 -21.90
CA ASN A 190 18.08 -0.43 -21.30
C ASN A 190 17.34 -1.76 -21.44
N LYS A 191 18.07 -2.87 -21.61
CA LYS A 191 17.45 -4.19 -21.76
C LYS A 191 16.89 -4.71 -20.44
N VAL A 192 15.69 -5.29 -20.49
CA VAL A 192 15.16 -6.15 -19.43
C VAL A 192 15.58 -7.58 -19.72
N VAL A 193 16.01 -8.33 -18.70
CA VAL A 193 16.42 -9.74 -18.85
C VAL A 193 15.71 -10.61 -17.81
N THR A 194 15.17 -11.77 -18.20
CA THR A 194 14.52 -12.72 -17.29
C THR A 194 15.46 -13.20 -16.18
N ASP A 195 15.02 -13.17 -14.91
CA ASP A 195 15.75 -13.74 -13.77
C ASP A 195 15.22 -15.15 -13.43
N ARG A 196 16.12 -16.12 -13.27
CA ARG A 196 15.77 -17.51 -12.91
C ARG A 196 15.93 -17.74 -11.42
N VAL A 197 14.88 -17.44 -10.68
CA VAL A 197 14.82 -17.61 -9.22
C VAL A 197 14.58 -19.08 -8.87
N LYS A 198 15.46 -19.68 -8.05
CA LYS A 198 15.23 -21.00 -7.45
C LYS A 198 14.14 -20.90 -6.38
N PHE A 199 13.20 -21.84 -6.38
CA PHE A 199 12.21 -21.98 -5.31
C PHE A 199 12.58 -23.14 -4.37
N SER A 200 12.00 -23.15 -3.17
CA SER A 200 12.02 -24.29 -2.26
C SER A 200 10.62 -24.91 -2.21
N GLU A 201 10.50 -26.23 -2.23
CA GLU A 201 9.21 -26.92 -2.14
C GLU A 201 8.54 -26.76 -0.76
N ASP A 202 9.34 -26.49 0.28
CA ASP A 202 8.86 -26.29 1.65
C ASP A 202 8.30 -24.88 1.92
N ILE A 203 8.39 -23.95 0.95
CA ILE A 203 8.00 -22.54 1.11
C ILE A 203 7.09 -22.12 -0.05
N LEU A 204 5.96 -21.47 0.26
CA LEU A 204 5.03 -20.98 -0.75
C LEU A 204 5.71 -19.99 -1.71
N SER A 205 5.33 -20.02 -2.99
CA SER A 205 6.02 -19.29 -4.06
C SER A 205 5.11 -18.46 -4.98
N LYS A 206 3.80 -18.43 -4.69
CA LYS A 206 2.74 -17.78 -5.47
C LYS A 206 1.54 -17.48 -4.56
N ALA A 207 0.80 -16.39 -4.81
CA ALA A 207 -0.28 -15.93 -3.92
C ALA A 207 -1.50 -16.86 -3.90
N GLU A 208 -1.74 -17.62 -4.97
CA GLU A 208 -2.92 -18.48 -5.12
C GLU A 208 -2.95 -19.65 -4.12
N ASP A 209 -1.82 -19.97 -3.46
CA ASP A 209 -1.76 -20.96 -2.39
C ASP A 209 -2.39 -20.45 -1.07
N VAL A 210 -2.56 -19.12 -0.92
CA VAL A 210 -3.18 -18.48 0.26
C VAL A 210 -4.49 -17.74 -0.03
N THR A 211 -4.77 -17.30 -1.27
CA THR A 211 -6.05 -16.68 -1.64
C THR A 211 -7.26 -17.50 -1.19
N GLY A 212 -8.24 -16.85 -0.55
CA GLY A 212 -9.43 -17.52 0.03
C GLY A 212 -9.16 -18.27 1.34
N LYS A 213 -7.98 -18.10 1.96
CA LYS A 213 -7.68 -18.63 3.30
C LYS A 213 -7.56 -17.52 4.35
N ARG A 214 -7.95 -17.88 5.57
CA ARG A 214 -7.50 -17.21 6.80
C ARG A 214 -6.45 -18.05 7.49
N LEU A 215 -5.30 -17.46 7.80
CA LEU A 215 -4.25 -18.05 8.64
C LEU A 215 -4.33 -17.42 10.03
N SER A 216 -4.63 -18.23 11.05
CA SER A 216 -4.74 -17.80 12.45
C SER A 216 -3.52 -18.25 13.23
N CYS A 217 -2.66 -17.31 13.60
CA CYS A 217 -1.37 -17.56 14.24
C CYS A 217 -1.40 -17.09 15.71
N GLU A 218 -1.27 -18.02 16.65
CA GLU A 218 -1.21 -17.74 18.08
C GLU A 218 0.21 -17.28 18.48
N VAL A 219 0.31 -16.12 19.14
CA VAL A 219 1.56 -15.48 19.57
C VAL A 219 1.39 -14.94 20.99
N GLY A 220 1.68 -15.79 21.98
CA GLY A 220 1.36 -15.50 23.39
C GLY A 220 -0.15 -15.36 23.58
N ASP A 221 -0.58 -14.32 24.31
CA ASP A 221 -2.01 -14.02 24.56
C ASP A 221 -2.72 -13.36 23.35
N THR A 222 -2.04 -13.22 22.22
CA THR A 222 -2.52 -12.54 21.02
C THR A 222 -2.71 -13.53 19.87
N THR A 223 -3.80 -13.41 19.12
CA THR A 223 -4.00 -14.10 17.85
C THR A 223 -3.88 -13.10 16.70
N ASN A 224 -3.01 -13.40 15.72
CA ASN A 224 -2.92 -12.64 14.48
C ASN A 224 -3.65 -13.43 13.38
N VAL A 225 -4.75 -12.87 12.85
CA VAL A 225 -5.59 -13.48 11.81
C VAL A 225 -5.33 -12.77 10.49
N TYR A 226 -4.69 -13.46 9.55
CA TYR A 226 -4.41 -12.97 8.21
C TYR A 226 -5.45 -13.53 7.25
N SER A 227 -6.31 -12.69 6.67
CA SER A 227 -7.24 -13.04 5.60
C SER A 227 -6.65 -12.62 4.26
N PHE A 228 -6.57 -13.55 3.31
CA PHE A 228 -6.03 -13.29 1.96
C PHE A 228 -7.16 -13.36 0.93
N PHE A 229 -7.33 -12.28 0.18
CA PHE A 229 -8.25 -12.13 -0.95
C PHE A 229 -7.47 -12.38 -2.26
N ASP A 230 -7.94 -11.84 -3.39
CA ASP A 230 -7.32 -12.11 -4.71
C ASP A 230 -5.96 -11.42 -4.91
N ASP A 231 -5.82 -10.16 -4.47
CA ASP A 231 -4.63 -9.30 -4.59
C ASP A 231 -4.30 -8.56 -3.28
N SER A 232 -5.16 -8.73 -2.27
CA SER A 232 -5.23 -7.92 -1.08
C SER A 232 -5.34 -8.75 0.18
N PHE A 233 -4.88 -8.20 1.30
CA PHE A 233 -4.83 -8.86 2.59
C PHE A 233 -5.45 -7.99 3.67
N MET A 234 -5.87 -8.65 4.74
CA MET A 234 -6.25 -8.03 5.99
C MET A 234 -5.62 -8.81 7.15
N LEU A 235 -4.81 -8.15 7.96
CA LEU A 235 -4.31 -8.66 9.23
C LEU A 235 -5.13 -8.04 10.37
N VAL A 236 -5.80 -8.89 11.14
CA VAL A 236 -6.49 -8.50 12.38
C VAL A 236 -5.73 -9.05 13.58
N ARG A 237 -5.48 -8.22 14.58
CA ARG A 237 -4.93 -8.63 15.87
C ARG A 237 -6.04 -8.68 16.91
N VAL A 238 -6.18 -9.84 17.55
CA VAL A 238 -7.18 -10.10 18.59
C VAL A 238 -6.51 -10.49 19.90
N VAL A 239 -7.00 -9.94 21.01
CA VAL A 239 -6.60 -10.30 22.38
C VAL A 239 -7.84 -10.76 23.12
N GLY A 240 -7.87 -12.02 23.56
CA GLY A 240 -9.10 -12.64 24.06
C GLY A 240 -10.17 -12.69 22.95
N LYS A 241 -11.19 -11.82 23.04
CA LYS A 241 -12.24 -11.63 22.02
C LYS A 241 -12.12 -10.30 21.26
N ASP A 242 -11.28 -9.38 21.73
CA ASP A 242 -11.33 -7.98 21.30
C ASP A 242 -10.39 -7.72 20.12
N THR A 243 -10.92 -7.08 19.07
CA THR A 243 -10.10 -6.60 17.95
C THR A 243 -9.35 -5.33 18.35
N VAL A 244 -8.08 -5.50 18.75
CA VAL A 244 -7.25 -4.41 19.26
C VAL A 244 -6.62 -3.58 18.15
N ASN A 245 -6.19 -4.20 17.05
CA ASN A 245 -5.55 -3.53 15.91
C ASN A 245 -5.86 -4.27 14.60
N TRP A 246 -5.82 -3.58 13.47
CA TRP A 246 -5.96 -4.14 12.14
C TRP A 246 -5.12 -3.37 11.11
N ILE A 247 -4.74 -4.06 10.03
CA ILE A 247 -3.99 -3.55 8.88
C ILE A 247 -4.61 -4.19 7.63
N ALA A 248 -4.74 -3.43 6.54
CA ALA A 248 -5.14 -3.96 5.23
C ALA A 248 -4.35 -3.27 4.10
N GLY A 249 -4.27 -3.94 2.95
CA GLY A 249 -3.52 -3.48 1.80
C GLY A 249 -3.34 -4.57 0.76
N TYR A 250 -2.28 -4.46 -0.04
CA TYR A 250 -1.99 -5.39 -1.14
C TYR A 250 -0.95 -6.43 -0.73
N PHE A 251 -0.99 -7.61 -1.34
CA PHE A 251 0.02 -8.64 -1.11
C PHE A 251 0.33 -9.44 -2.37
N ASP A 252 1.51 -10.08 -2.37
CA ASP A 252 1.83 -11.18 -3.28
C ASP A 252 2.85 -12.11 -2.59
N ILE A 253 3.06 -13.30 -3.15
CA ILE A 253 4.18 -14.18 -2.79
C ILE A 253 5.18 -14.21 -3.95
N GLN A 254 6.23 -13.38 -3.81
CA GLN A 254 7.27 -13.21 -4.82
C GLN A 254 8.61 -13.70 -4.28
N ARG A 255 9.36 -14.44 -5.11
CA ARG A 255 10.68 -15.03 -4.77
C ARG A 255 10.66 -15.82 -3.44
N SER A 256 9.57 -16.56 -3.20
CA SER A 256 9.28 -17.31 -1.97
C SER A 256 9.23 -16.47 -0.67
N LYS A 257 8.85 -15.20 -0.77
CA LYS A 257 8.52 -14.33 0.36
C LYS A 257 7.08 -13.86 0.24
N LEU A 258 6.31 -13.93 1.33
CA LEU A 258 5.06 -13.19 1.46
C LEU A 258 5.41 -11.72 1.68
N LEU A 259 4.91 -10.87 0.79
CA LEU A 259 5.16 -9.44 0.77
C LEU A 259 3.82 -8.75 0.94
N MET A 260 3.67 -7.93 1.98
CA MET A 260 2.44 -7.21 2.29
C MET A 260 2.73 -5.72 2.38
N LEU A 261 2.04 -4.93 1.56
CA LEU A 261 2.12 -3.48 1.45
C LEU A 261 0.86 -2.87 2.09
N PRO A 262 0.92 -2.37 3.34
CA PRO A 262 -0.22 -1.74 3.99
C PRO A 262 -0.64 -0.45 3.28
N LYS A 263 -1.94 -0.28 3.10
CA LYS A 263 -2.56 0.98 2.65
C LYS A 263 -3.47 1.57 3.74
N PHE A 264 -4.16 0.72 4.48
CA PHE A 264 -5.01 1.09 5.62
C PHE A 264 -4.51 0.44 6.91
N ARG A 265 -4.54 1.19 8.02
CA ARG A 265 -4.06 0.73 9.33
C ARG A 265 -4.71 1.54 10.45
N ARG A 266 -4.97 0.89 11.59
CA ARG A 266 -5.49 1.55 12.80
C ARG A 266 -4.40 2.24 13.63
N GLU A 267 -3.17 1.74 13.55
CA GLU A 267 -2.00 2.26 14.29
C GLU A 267 -0.77 2.33 13.35
N SER A 268 0.38 2.79 13.86
CA SER A 268 1.64 2.76 13.10
C SER A 268 2.02 1.33 12.71
N SER A 269 2.48 1.17 11.47
CA SER A 269 2.88 -0.13 10.90
C SER A 269 4.20 0.02 10.13
N SER A 270 4.86 -1.10 9.84
CA SER A 270 5.89 -1.15 8.81
C SER A 270 5.29 -0.72 7.46
N ALA A 271 6.08 -0.05 6.61
CA ALA A 271 5.65 0.33 5.26
C ALA A 271 5.66 -0.87 4.29
N LEU A 272 6.46 -1.89 4.58
CA LEU A 272 6.49 -3.17 3.89
C LEU A 272 6.76 -4.28 4.91
N TYR A 273 5.97 -5.34 4.89
CA TYR A 273 6.22 -6.57 5.64
C TYR A 273 6.76 -7.65 4.70
N THR A 274 7.84 -8.31 5.12
CA THR A 274 8.48 -9.41 4.40
C THR A 274 8.54 -10.63 5.31
N MET A 275 7.81 -11.68 4.94
CA MET A 275 7.66 -12.90 5.73
C MET A 275 7.95 -14.15 4.88
N GLU A 276 8.21 -15.28 5.53
CA GLU A 276 8.13 -16.60 4.91
C GLU A 276 6.88 -17.32 5.39
N VAL A 277 6.26 -18.10 4.49
CA VAL A 277 5.15 -19.01 4.80
C VAL A 277 5.54 -20.39 4.28
N SER A 278 5.62 -21.38 5.16
CA SER A 278 5.88 -22.75 4.74
C SER A 278 4.67 -23.36 4.03
N SER A 279 4.88 -24.48 3.32
CA SER A 279 3.80 -25.33 2.80
C SER A 279 2.88 -25.90 3.90
N SER A 280 3.33 -25.90 5.16
CA SER A 280 2.57 -26.25 6.37
C SER A 280 1.95 -25.06 7.12
N PHE A 281 1.98 -23.86 6.53
CA PHE A 281 1.51 -22.59 7.13
C PHE A 281 2.20 -22.21 8.46
N GLU A 282 3.47 -22.58 8.63
CA GLU A 282 4.35 -21.89 9.58
C GLU A 282 4.77 -20.54 8.99
N MET A 283 4.46 -19.46 9.69
CA MET A 283 4.69 -18.09 9.20
C MET A 283 5.53 -17.27 10.19
N GLY A 284 6.48 -16.50 9.65
CA GLY A 284 7.34 -15.65 10.45
C GLY A 284 8.23 -14.74 9.60
N PRO A 285 9.07 -13.90 10.25
CA PRO A 285 10.13 -13.18 9.55
C PRO A 285 11.12 -14.16 8.91
N VAL A 286 11.87 -13.70 7.90
CA VAL A 286 12.91 -14.51 7.24
C VAL A 286 13.99 -14.96 8.23
N VAL A 287 14.29 -14.15 9.24
CA VAL A 287 15.18 -14.48 10.36
C VAL A 287 14.41 -14.28 11.66
N GLY A 288 14.25 -15.35 12.43
CA GLY A 288 13.56 -15.34 13.73
C GLY A 288 12.64 -16.54 13.93
N THR A 289 11.77 -16.46 14.92
CA THR A 289 10.79 -17.50 15.24
C THR A 289 9.64 -17.51 14.23
N LYS A 290 9.37 -18.68 13.63
CA LYS A 290 8.15 -18.94 12.88
C LYS A 290 7.08 -19.47 13.83
N ASN A 291 5.83 -19.04 13.63
CA ASN A 291 4.68 -19.49 14.40
C ASN A 291 3.82 -20.40 13.52
N SER A 292 3.34 -21.52 14.05
CA SER A 292 2.38 -22.37 13.35
C SER A 292 1.02 -21.65 13.29
N CYS A 293 0.43 -21.58 12.10
CA CYS A 293 -0.87 -20.97 11.89
C CYS A 293 -1.90 -22.03 11.49
N LYS A 294 -3.11 -21.93 12.05
CA LYS A 294 -4.26 -22.74 11.64
C LYS A 294 -4.87 -22.12 10.39
N ASP A 295 -4.92 -22.85 9.28
CA ASP A 295 -5.61 -22.38 8.08
C ASP A 295 -7.10 -22.73 8.09
N SER A 296 -7.90 -21.87 7.49
CA SER A 296 -9.33 -22.09 7.25
C SER A 296 -9.72 -21.43 5.93
N LYS A 297 -10.65 -22.03 5.19
CA LYS A 297 -11.19 -21.40 3.97
C LYS A 297 -12.30 -20.44 4.31
N PHE A 298 -12.44 -19.37 3.55
CA PHE A 298 -13.58 -18.46 3.64
C PHE A 298 -14.01 -18.00 2.24
N GLU A 299 -15.29 -17.66 2.10
CA GLU A 299 -15.83 -17.04 0.89
C GLU A 299 -15.86 -15.53 1.05
N PHE A 300 -15.57 -14.83 -0.05
CA PHE A 300 -15.66 -13.38 -0.18
C PHE A 300 -16.17 -13.03 -1.58
N LYS A 301 -16.57 -11.77 -1.77
CA LYS A 301 -16.87 -11.19 -3.08
C LYS A 301 -16.14 -9.87 -3.20
N ASN A 302 -15.35 -9.68 -4.26
CA ASN A 302 -14.78 -8.36 -4.53
C ASN A 302 -15.92 -7.38 -4.81
N LEU A 303 -15.88 -6.21 -4.18
CA LEU A 303 -16.80 -5.13 -4.50
C LEU A 303 -16.34 -4.42 -5.77
N ASP A 304 -17.30 -3.92 -6.53
CA ASP A 304 -17.06 -3.04 -7.67
C ASP A 304 -16.79 -1.63 -7.12
N VAL A 305 -15.50 -1.27 -7.02
CA VAL A 305 -15.04 -0.04 -6.38
C VAL A 305 -15.59 1.20 -7.09
N ASP A 306 -15.65 1.17 -8.43
CA ASP A 306 -16.17 2.27 -9.24
C ASP A 306 -17.68 2.48 -9.00
N LYS A 307 -18.45 1.40 -8.86
CA LYS A 307 -19.87 1.49 -8.48
C LYS A 307 -20.09 1.86 -7.01
N LEU A 308 -19.12 1.58 -6.13
CA LEU A 308 -19.19 1.96 -4.72
C LEU A 308 -18.83 3.45 -4.50
N ALA A 309 -18.01 4.02 -5.39
CA ALA A 309 -17.56 5.42 -5.41
C ALA A 309 -18.68 6.42 -5.80
N THR A 310 -19.71 6.50 -4.96
CA THR A 310 -20.85 7.40 -5.12
C THR A 310 -21.38 7.90 -3.75
N GLU A 311 -22.52 8.58 -3.77
CA GLU A 311 -23.30 8.99 -2.62
C GLU A 311 -24.24 7.88 -2.15
N TRP A 312 -24.43 7.77 -0.82
CA TRP A 312 -25.25 6.78 -0.16
C TRP A 312 -25.96 7.38 1.05
N ASP A 313 -27.26 7.17 1.18
CA ASP A 313 -28.09 7.75 2.25
C ASP A 313 -28.53 6.70 3.27
N ALA A 314 -28.67 7.10 4.54
CA ALA A 314 -29.16 6.26 5.62
C ALA A 314 -29.86 7.07 6.72
N SER A 315 -30.91 6.52 7.32
CA SER A 315 -31.63 7.15 8.44
C SER A 315 -31.42 6.34 9.72
N ALA A 316 -30.73 6.90 10.71
CA ALA A 316 -30.42 6.22 11.97
C ALA A 316 -30.45 7.18 13.16
N GLY A 317 -31.00 6.73 14.30
CA GLY A 317 -31.10 7.55 15.52
C GLY A 317 -31.97 8.82 15.38
N GLY A 318 -32.85 8.87 14.38
CA GLY A 318 -33.62 10.08 14.04
C GLY A 318 -32.80 11.17 13.34
N LYS A 319 -31.61 10.84 12.84
CA LYS A 319 -30.75 11.70 12.02
C LYS A 319 -30.68 11.12 10.61
N GLU A 320 -30.60 12.00 9.61
CA GLU A 320 -30.24 11.61 8.25
C GLU A 320 -28.71 11.65 8.09
N TRP A 321 -28.17 10.63 7.44
CA TRP A 321 -26.75 10.42 7.19
C TRP A 321 -26.52 10.28 5.70
N THR A 322 -25.44 10.88 5.20
CA THR A 322 -25.02 10.73 3.81
C THR A 322 -23.53 10.40 3.78
N MET A 323 -23.16 9.24 3.23
CA MET A 323 -21.79 8.84 2.95
C MET A 323 -21.48 9.15 1.48
N LYS A 324 -20.44 9.94 1.23
CA LYS A 324 -19.93 10.25 -0.10
C LYS A 324 -18.57 9.59 -0.25
N LEU A 325 -18.49 8.56 -1.09
CA LEU A 325 -17.25 7.88 -1.46
C LEU A 325 -16.81 8.42 -2.82
N LYS A 326 -15.67 9.12 -2.89
CA LYS A 326 -15.20 9.73 -4.13
C LYS A 326 -14.19 8.84 -4.84
N SER A 327 -14.11 8.94 -6.16
CA SER A 327 -13.19 8.17 -7.01
C SER A 327 -11.70 8.48 -6.77
N ASP A 328 -11.38 9.58 -6.09
CA ASP A 328 -10.02 9.92 -5.63
C ASP A 328 -9.65 9.25 -4.29
N GLU A 329 -10.39 8.23 -3.88
CA GLU A 329 -10.29 7.52 -2.61
C GLU A 329 -10.50 8.41 -1.36
N THR A 330 -11.04 9.62 -1.49
CA THR A 330 -11.47 10.44 -0.34
C THR A 330 -12.94 10.21 0.01
N TYR A 331 -13.30 10.35 1.30
CA TYR A 331 -14.69 10.23 1.75
C TYR A 331 -15.12 11.35 2.68
N GLU A 332 -16.44 11.55 2.72
CA GLU A 332 -17.14 12.39 3.69
C GLU A 332 -18.36 11.63 4.21
N ILE A 333 -18.59 11.63 5.52
CA ILE A 333 -19.86 11.23 6.14
C ILE A 333 -20.46 12.48 6.76
N LEU A 334 -21.65 12.84 6.29
CA LEU A 334 -22.45 13.97 6.78
C LEU A 334 -23.52 13.48 7.75
N VAL A 335 -23.87 14.31 8.73
CA VAL A 335 -25.04 14.16 9.59
C VAL A 335 -25.89 15.41 9.41
N GLY A 336 -27.03 15.28 8.73
CA GLY A 336 -27.71 16.43 8.13
C GLY A 336 -26.79 17.17 7.15
N VAL A 337 -26.57 18.47 7.39
CA VAL A 337 -25.74 19.33 6.52
C VAL A 337 -24.30 19.53 7.01
N GLN A 338 -23.89 18.91 8.11
CA GLN A 338 -22.57 19.10 8.70
C GLN A 338 -21.68 17.86 8.47
N PRO A 339 -20.41 18.02 8.06
CA PRO A 339 -19.46 16.92 7.98
C PRO A 339 -19.17 16.40 9.39
N HIS A 340 -19.31 15.09 9.57
CA HIS A 340 -19.07 14.40 10.82
C HIS A 340 -17.71 13.69 10.80
N LEU A 341 -17.40 12.99 9.70
CA LEU A 341 -16.12 12.34 9.43
C LEU A 341 -15.66 12.67 8.01
N THR A 342 -14.37 12.92 7.80
CA THR A 342 -13.76 12.95 6.46
C THR A 342 -12.42 12.22 6.47
N GLY A 343 -12.01 11.66 5.34
CA GLY A 343 -10.77 10.88 5.30
C GLY A 343 -10.49 10.23 3.96
N ASN A 344 -9.79 9.10 4.00
CA ASN A 344 -9.57 8.22 2.86
C ASN A 344 -10.37 6.93 3.03
N TRP A 345 -10.85 6.32 1.95
CA TRP A 345 -11.54 5.04 1.96
C TRP A 345 -10.90 4.04 0.99
N GLY A 346 -11.18 2.75 1.19
CA GLY A 346 -10.69 1.70 0.31
C GLY A 346 -11.36 0.36 0.59
N VAL A 347 -11.30 -0.53 -0.38
CA VAL A 347 -11.87 -1.88 -0.30
C VAL A 347 -10.78 -2.93 -0.41
N PHE A 348 -10.86 -3.97 0.42
CA PHE A 348 -10.05 -5.18 0.28
C PHE A 348 -10.97 -6.40 0.44
N GLY A 349 -11.16 -7.15 -0.66
CA GLY A 349 -12.19 -8.19 -0.76
C GLY A 349 -13.61 -7.65 -0.57
N ASP A 350 -14.31 -8.15 0.44
CA ASP A 350 -15.67 -7.74 0.86
C ASP A 350 -15.69 -6.80 2.07
N TYR A 351 -14.57 -6.10 2.37
CA TYR A 351 -14.46 -5.16 3.49
C TYR A 351 -14.20 -3.73 3.01
N LEU A 352 -14.97 -2.77 3.54
CA LEU A 352 -14.77 -1.33 3.38
C LEU A 352 -14.00 -0.79 4.60
N PHE A 353 -13.01 0.05 4.32
CA PHE A 353 -12.14 0.70 5.30
C PHE A 353 -12.27 2.21 5.18
N LEU A 354 -12.38 2.90 6.31
CA LEU A 354 -12.49 4.35 6.42
C LEU A 354 -11.40 4.85 7.37
N SER A 355 -10.43 5.62 6.86
CA SER A 355 -9.34 6.21 7.64
C SER A 355 -9.57 7.71 7.80
N SER A 356 -10.05 8.11 8.98
CA SER A 356 -10.41 9.49 9.31
C SER A 356 -9.20 10.43 9.33
N LYS A 357 -9.26 11.51 8.56
CA LYS A 357 -8.31 12.65 8.59
C LYS A 357 -8.80 13.76 9.51
N THR A 358 -10.09 14.09 9.42
CA THR A 358 -10.75 15.03 10.33
C THR A 358 -12.05 14.42 10.83
N CYS A 359 -12.41 14.77 12.05
CA CYS A 359 -13.55 14.23 12.75
C CYS A 359 -13.88 15.18 13.89
N PHE A 360 -15.18 15.48 14.06
CA PHE A 360 -15.64 16.53 14.98
C PHE A 360 -16.00 15.99 16.37
N ASP A 361 -15.97 14.66 16.57
CA ASP A 361 -16.25 13.99 17.86
C ASP A 361 -15.13 12.97 18.21
N PRO A 362 -14.20 13.30 19.13
CA PRO A 362 -13.02 12.49 19.43
C PRO A 362 -13.31 11.05 19.87
N ASP A 363 -14.48 10.77 20.45
CA ASP A 363 -14.83 9.42 20.88
C ASP A 363 -15.15 8.49 19.70
N ILE A 364 -15.54 9.06 18.55
CA ILE A 364 -15.87 8.39 17.29
C ILE A 364 -14.70 8.41 16.29
N CYS A 365 -13.65 9.24 16.51
CA CYS A 365 -12.52 9.47 15.60
C CYS A 365 -11.50 8.30 15.46
N LYS A 366 -11.96 7.07 15.26
CA LYS A 366 -11.09 5.91 14.95
C LYS A 366 -11.27 5.51 13.50
N ALA A 367 -10.23 4.89 12.93
CA ALA A 367 -10.38 4.25 11.62
C ALA A 367 -11.41 3.11 11.74
N VAL A 368 -12.38 3.10 10.84
CA VAL A 368 -13.49 2.14 10.82
C VAL A 368 -13.22 1.09 9.75
N MET A 369 -13.56 -0.15 10.05
CA MET A 369 -13.49 -1.28 9.12
C MET A 369 -14.78 -2.07 9.30
N GLY A 370 -15.43 -2.43 8.19
CA GLY A 370 -16.66 -3.21 8.23
C GLY A 370 -16.84 -4.06 7.00
N LYS A 371 -17.57 -5.17 7.17
CA LYS A 371 -17.92 -6.04 6.05
C LYS A 371 -19.06 -5.42 5.25
N VAL A 372 -18.94 -5.41 3.93
CA VAL A 372 -20.01 -5.03 3.01
C VAL A 372 -20.75 -6.30 2.56
N THR A 373 -22.08 -6.31 2.71
CA THR A 373 -22.95 -7.36 2.16
C THR A 373 -24.08 -6.76 1.34
N ASP A 374 -24.68 -7.60 0.48
CA ASP A 374 -25.89 -7.27 -0.28
C ASP A 374 -25.77 -6.03 -1.19
N PHE A 375 -24.53 -5.71 -1.61
CA PHE A 375 -24.21 -4.58 -2.47
C PHE A 375 -24.90 -4.66 -3.83
N ASP A 376 -25.69 -3.65 -4.12
CA ASP A 376 -26.42 -3.44 -5.36
C ASP A 376 -26.42 -1.93 -5.66
N ALA A 377 -25.79 -1.55 -6.77
CA ALA A 377 -25.52 -0.15 -7.10
C ALA A 377 -26.79 0.73 -7.24
N GLU A 378 -27.96 0.13 -7.48
CA GLU A 378 -29.24 0.82 -7.60
C GLU A 378 -30.06 0.81 -6.30
N LYS A 379 -29.65 0.03 -5.29
CA LYS A 379 -30.44 -0.18 -4.06
C LYS A 379 -29.70 0.22 -2.79
N GLY A 380 -28.43 -0.12 -2.64
CA GLY A 380 -27.71 0.04 -1.37
C GLY A 380 -26.81 -1.13 -1.00
N PHE A 381 -26.39 -1.16 0.26
CA PHE A 381 -25.60 -2.22 0.89
C PHE A 381 -25.73 -2.21 2.42
N THR A 382 -25.31 -3.30 3.05
CA THR A 382 -25.12 -3.38 4.50
C THR A 382 -23.62 -3.27 4.83
N PHE A 383 -23.26 -2.45 5.82
CA PHE A 383 -21.91 -2.20 6.33
C PHE A 383 -21.81 -2.59 7.80
N THR A 384 -21.42 -3.84 8.07
CA THR A 384 -21.26 -4.36 9.43
C THR A 384 -19.89 -3.96 9.99
N HIS A 385 -19.83 -2.85 10.72
CA HIS A 385 -18.61 -2.29 11.33
C HIS A 385 -18.14 -2.97 12.63
N THR A 386 -18.81 -4.07 13.02
CA THR A 386 -18.50 -4.89 14.21
C THR A 386 -18.10 -6.33 13.86
N PRO A 387 -17.05 -6.55 13.04
CA PRO A 387 -16.72 -7.87 12.51
C PRO A 387 -16.22 -8.87 13.57
N SER A 388 -16.92 -10.00 13.71
CA SER A 388 -16.52 -11.12 14.57
C SER A 388 -15.49 -12.03 13.88
N PHE A 389 -14.21 -11.72 14.05
CA PHE A 389 -13.13 -12.53 13.45
C PHE A 389 -12.86 -13.86 14.16
N ILE A 390 -13.32 -14.04 15.41
CA ILE A 390 -13.19 -15.29 16.19
C ILE A 390 -14.55 -15.76 16.76
N GLY A 391 -15.63 -15.55 16.01
CA GLY A 391 -16.91 -16.25 16.22
C GLY A 391 -17.93 -15.62 17.20
N GLU A 392 -17.58 -14.58 17.93
CA GLU A 392 -18.53 -13.76 18.71
C GLU A 392 -18.24 -12.27 18.48
N ALA A 393 -19.29 -11.43 18.45
CA ALA A 393 -19.19 -9.99 18.30
C ALA A 393 -19.49 -9.29 19.63
N ASP A 394 -18.80 -8.19 19.92
CA ASP A 394 -19.18 -7.26 20.97
C ASP A 394 -19.05 -5.80 20.47
N PRO A 395 -20.17 -5.13 20.17
CA PRO A 395 -20.18 -3.70 19.87
C PRO A 395 -20.30 -2.84 21.13
N ALA A 396 -19.32 -1.97 21.33
CA ALA A 396 -19.70 -0.58 21.64
C ALA A 396 -20.35 0.00 20.36
N PRO A 397 -21.56 0.58 20.41
CA PRO A 397 -22.22 1.06 19.21
C PRO A 397 -21.51 2.30 18.68
N VAL A 398 -20.87 2.15 17.52
CA VAL A 398 -20.53 3.30 16.66
C VAL A 398 -21.85 3.80 16.08
N GLU A 399 -22.17 5.11 16.20
CA GLU A 399 -23.45 5.67 15.69
C GLU A 399 -23.62 5.60 14.16
N ILE A 400 -22.58 5.18 13.43
CA ILE A 400 -22.60 5.03 11.96
C ILE A 400 -23.66 3.98 11.57
N PRO A 401 -24.59 4.31 10.64
CA PRO A 401 -25.57 3.37 10.13
C PRO A 401 -24.95 2.08 9.57
N GLU A 402 -25.62 0.94 9.81
CA GLU A 402 -25.26 -0.34 9.18
C GLU A 402 -25.92 -0.52 7.81
N THR A 403 -27.02 0.16 7.49
CA THR A 403 -27.73 0.00 6.21
C THR A 403 -27.70 1.31 5.44
N TRP A 404 -27.18 1.25 4.20
CA TRP A 404 -27.03 2.38 3.29
C TRP A 404 -27.83 2.12 2.03
N ALA A 405 -28.56 3.13 1.56
CA ALA A 405 -29.39 3.07 0.35
C ALA A 405 -28.81 3.95 -0.75
N ALA A 406 -29.07 3.58 -2.01
CA ALA A 406 -28.80 4.48 -3.12
C ALA A 406 -29.71 5.73 -3.03
N PRO A 407 -29.17 6.94 -3.27
CA PRO A 407 -29.92 8.19 -3.20
C PRO A 407 -31.04 8.23 -4.23
N LYS A 408 -32.12 8.95 -3.90
CA LYS A 408 -33.30 9.09 -4.77
C LYS A 408 -33.43 10.53 -5.22
N TYR A 409 -33.32 10.74 -6.53
CA TYR A 409 -33.49 12.03 -7.19
C TYR A 409 -34.88 12.10 -7.86
N GLU A 410 -35.46 13.31 -7.92
CA GLU A 410 -36.76 13.60 -8.58
C GLU A 410 -36.64 13.74 -10.11
#